data_AF-A0A381U7Y3-F1
#
_entry.id   AF-A0A381U7Y3-F1
#
_cell.length_a   1.000
_cell.length_b   1.000
_cell.length_c   1.000
_cell.angle_alpha   90.00
_cell.angle_beta   90.00
_cell.angle_gamma   90.00
#
_symmetry.space_group_name_H-M   'P 1'
#
loop_
_entity.id
_entity.type
_entity.pdbx_description
1 polymer ?
#
loop_
_entity_poly.entity_id
_entity_poly.type
_entity_poly.pdbx_seq_one_letter_code
_entity_poly.pdbx_strand_id
1 'polypeptide(L)' 'MSRSPATLRDAMAMYLTIMFGKSDLSRAQREMLATVVSKVNHCYY' A
#
# COMPACT_ATOMS: atom_id res chain seq x y z
N MET A 1 7.34 -4.22 10.48
CA MET A 1 5.91 -4.59 10.65
C MET A 1 5.59 -4.78 12.14
N SER A 2 4.34 -4.54 12.58
CA SER A 2 3.98 -4.48 14.01
C SER A 2 4.11 -5.83 14.73
N ARG A 3 4.59 -5.81 15.99
CA ARG A 3 4.61 -7.00 16.88
C ARG A 3 3.25 -7.28 17.53
N SER A 4 2.31 -6.33 17.45
CA SER A 4 0.91 -6.54 17.83
C SER A 4 0.19 -7.28 16.70
N PRO A 5 -0.33 -8.51 16.93
CA PRO A 5 -1.02 -9.25 15.89
C PRO A 5 -2.28 -8.56 15.38
N ALA A 6 -2.99 -7.80 16.23
CA ALA A 6 -4.16 -7.03 15.81
C ALA A 6 -3.75 -5.90 14.86
N THR A 7 -2.77 -5.09 15.26
CA THR A 7 -2.29 -3.97 14.45
C THR A 7 -1.71 -4.43 13.11
N LEU A 8 -0.99 -5.56 13.09
CA LEU A 8 -0.46 -6.12 11.85
C LEU A 8 -1.58 -6.54 10.89
N ARG A 9 -2.60 -7.23 11.40
CA ARG A 9 -3.76 -7.64 10.58
C ARG A 9 -4.46 -6.44 9.96
N ASP A 10 -4.70 -5.39 10.74
CA ASP A 10 -5.41 -4.21 10.26
C ASP A 10 -4.60 -3.46 9.18
N ALA A 11 -3.28 -3.31 9.39
CA ALA A 11 -2.39 -2.70 8.40
C ALA A 11 -2.33 -3.50 7.09
N MET A 12 -2.27 -4.84 7.18
CA MET A 12 -2.29 -5.71 6.00
C MET A 12 -3.65 -5.69 5.30
N ALA A 13 -4.76 -5.63 6.03
CA ALA A 13 -6.09 -5.53 5.45
C ALA A 13 -6.25 -4.22 4.65
N MET A 14 -5.75 -3.11 5.18
CA MET A 14 -5.72 -1.83 4.46
C MET A 14 -4.88 -1.95 3.18
N TYR A 15 -3.65 -2.44 3.29
CA TYR A 15 -2.75 -2.62 2.14
C TYR A 15 -3.40 -3.47 1.03
N LEU A 16 -3.99 -4.60 1.40
CA LEU A 16 -4.64 -5.50 0.44
C LEU A 16 -5.87 -4.85 -0.20
N THR A 17 -6.67 -4.14 0.57
CA THR A 17 -7.84 -3.40 0.07
C THR A 17 -7.43 -2.36 -0.96
N ILE A 18 -6.39 -1.56 -0.65
CA ILE A 18 -5.90 -0.52 -1.56
C ILE A 18 -5.32 -1.14 -2.82
N MET A 19 -4.43 -2.14 -2.70
CA MET A 19 -3.65 -2.63 -3.85
C MET A 19 -4.40 -3.64 -4.72
N PHE A 20 -5.28 -4.46 -4.14
CA PHE A 20 -5.93 -5.60 -4.80
C PHE A 20 -7.46 -5.52 -4.82
N GLY A 21 -8.07 -4.56 -4.10
CA GLY A 21 -9.51 -4.36 -4.11
C GLY A 21 -10.05 -3.90 -5.47
N LYS A 22 -11.37 -3.99 -5.64
CA LYS A 22 -12.07 -3.44 -6.80
C LYS A 22 -11.90 -1.92 -6.83
N SER A 23 -11.58 -1.39 -8.00
CA SER A 23 -11.33 0.03 -8.21
C SER A 23 -11.26 0.30 -9.71
N ASP A 24 -11.57 1.54 -10.11
CA ASP A 24 -11.44 2.02 -11.49
C ASP A 24 -9.97 2.18 -11.92
N LEU A 25 -9.03 2.10 -10.97
CA LEU A 25 -7.60 2.05 -11.27
C LEU A 25 -7.16 0.60 -11.46
N SER A 26 -6.35 0.38 -12.49
CA SER A 26 -5.57 -0.85 -12.62
C SER A 26 -4.55 -0.96 -11.49
N ARG A 27 -4.09 -2.19 -11.20
CA ARG A 27 -3.00 -2.41 -10.25
C ARG A 27 -1.74 -1.63 -10.61
N ALA A 28 -1.38 -1.59 -11.90
CA ALA A 28 -0.22 -0.84 -12.38
C ALA A 28 -0.32 0.66 -12.08
N GLN A 29 -1.50 1.27 -12.22
CA GLN A 29 -1.71 2.68 -11.87
C GLN A 29 -1.56 2.92 -10.36
N ARG A 30 -2.04 2.00 -9.52
CA ARG A 30 -1.84 2.11 -8.06
C ARG A 30 -0.37 2.00 -7.66
N GLU A 31 0.36 1.05 -8.24
CA GLU A 31 1.81 0.92 -8.04
C GLU A 31 2.57 2.16 -8.54
N MET A 32 2.15 2.76 -9.66
CA MET A 32 2.71 4.03 -10.16
C MET A 32 2.53 5.15 -9.13
N LEU A 33 1.33 5.31 -8.57
CA LEU A 33 1.07 6.31 -7.52
C LEU A 33 1.95 6.05 -6.28
N ALA A 34 2.03 4.80 -5.82
CA ALA A 34 2.89 4.42 -4.69
C ALA A 34 4.37 4.76 -4.98
N THR A 35 4.86 4.47 -6.19
CA THR A 35 6.25 4.74 -6.60
C THR A 35 6.56 6.24 -6.65
N VAL A 36 5.66 7.04 -7.23
CA VAL A 36 5.83 8.50 -7.31
C VAL A 36 5.83 9.11 -5.91
N VAL A 37 4.89 8.71 -5.04
CA VAL A 37 4.83 9.19 -3.66
C VAL A 37 6.10 8.81 -2.88
N SER A 38 6.58 7.58 -3.01
CA SER A 38 7.83 7.13 -2.39
C SER A 38 9.03 7.93 -2.89
N LYS A 39 9.12 8.19 -4.20
CA LYS A 39 10.20 8.99 -4.79
C LYS A 39 10.20 10.43 -4.29
N VAL A 40 9.02 11.08 -4.24
CA VAL A 40 8.86 12.45 -3.74
C VAL A 40 9.25 12.55 -2.26
N ASN A 41 8.97 11.51 -1.48
CA ASN A 41 9.32 11.45 -0.06
C ASN A 41 10.74 10.90 0.20
N HIS A 42 11.54 10.65 -0.83
CA HIS A 42 12.86 10.01 -0.69
C HIS A 42 12.83 8.69 0.11
N CYS A 43 11.72 7.94 0.01
CA CYS A 43 11.55 6.65 0.67
C CYS A 43 12.33 5.59 -0.13
N TYR A 44 13.41 5.07 0.46
CA TYR A 44 14.34 4.14 -0.21
C TYR A 44 13.96 2.66 -0.08
N TYR A 45 13.18 2.32 0.94
CA TYR A 45 12.83 0.93 1.30
C TYR A 45 12.26 0.16 0.12
#